data_AF-A0A2K3K215-F1
#
_entry.id   AF-A0A2K3K215-F1
#
_cell.length_a   1.000
_cell.length_b   1.000
_cell.length_c   1.000
_cell.angle_alpha   90.00
_cell.angle_beta   90.00
_cell.angle_gamma   90.00
#
_symmetry.space_group_name_H-M   'P 1'
#
loop_
_entity.id
_entity.type
_entity.pdbx_description
1 polymer ?
#
loop_
_entity_poly.entity_id
_entity_poly.type
_entity_poly.pdbx_seq_one_letter_code
_entity_poly.pdbx_strand_id
1 'polypeptide(L)'
;ADYEEIERVLLEEQKKDPQHRRDLRDRRKRHQSEEANVIVKVSREQIEELSKNAKSSSKKSVSSESGPFNLGNRDPIYSNKFGNFFEITPEKNPQLQDLDILVNAIEIMEGSLLLPHYNSRATLIVTVVEGKGEFELVGQRNENQQEQREENEEEEEEGQERSRQVQRYRARLSPGDVFVIPAGHPVAVSASSNLYLVGFGINAENNRRNFLAGEEDNVISQIHRPVKELAFPGSAQQV
;
A
#
# COMPACT_ATOMS: atom_id res chain seq x y z
N ALA A 1 -4.99 27.91 -13.79
CA ALA A 1 -5.14 26.49 -13.43
C ALA A 1 -5.33 26.47 -11.93
N ASP A 2 -6.56 26.22 -11.50
CA ASP A 2 -7.03 26.33 -10.12
C ASP A 2 -6.37 25.26 -9.25
N TYR A 3 -5.55 25.69 -8.29
CA TYR A 3 -5.00 24.85 -7.23
C TYR A 3 -5.47 25.27 -5.83
N GLU A 4 -6.29 26.30 -5.70
CA GLU A 4 -6.73 26.80 -4.39
C GLU A 4 -7.83 25.94 -3.73
N GLU A 5 -8.49 25.04 -4.46
CA GLU A 5 -9.65 24.32 -3.93
C GLU A 5 -9.28 23.09 -3.08
N ILE A 6 -8.03 22.61 -3.17
CA ILE A 6 -7.60 21.37 -2.49
C ILE A 6 -7.22 21.61 -1.01
N GLU A 7 -6.88 22.84 -0.62
CA GLU A 7 -6.45 23.13 0.77
C GLU A 7 -7.59 23.12 1.81
N ARG A 8 -8.86 23.16 1.42
CA ARG A 8 -9.98 23.28 2.38
C ARG A 8 -10.44 21.96 3.01
N VAL A 9 -9.84 20.82 2.67
CA VAL A 9 -10.35 19.50 3.08
C VAL A 9 -9.88 19.07 4.47
N LEU A 10 -8.93 19.75 5.11
CA LEU A 10 -8.40 19.31 6.39
C LEU A 10 -8.34 20.48 7.37
N LEU A 11 -9.02 20.29 8.51
CA LEU A 11 -9.00 21.12 9.72
C LEU A 11 -10.06 22.22 9.77
N GLU A 12 -11.15 21.97 10.50
CA GLU A 12 -11.60 22.90 11.54
C GLU A 12 -12.71 22.29 12.40
N GLU A 13 -12.34 21.78 13.59
CA GLU A 13 -13.23 21.82 14.75
C GLU A 13 -12.44 22.20 15.99
N GLN A 14 -12.43 23.49 16.36
CA GLN A 14 -12.31 23.90 17.75
C GLN A 14 -13.40 24.92 18.12
N LYS A 15 -14.05 24.60 19.25
CA LYS A 15 -15.14 25.30 19.92
C LYS A 15 -14.72 26.68 20.44
N LYS A 16 -15.65 27.66 20.44
CA LYS A 16 -16.20 28.33 21.64
C LYS A 16 -17.28 29.39 21.31
N ASP A 17 -18.14 29.59 22.31
CA ASP A 17 -19.52 30.13 22.35
C ASP A 17 -19.53 31.64 22.78
N PRO A 18 -20.66 32.28 23.16
CA PRO A 18 -21.78 32.80 22.35
C PRO A 18 -21.98 34.33 22.48
N GLN A 19 -23.04 34.80 21.80
CA GLN A 19 -23.92 35.95 22.14
C GLN A 19 -23.87 37.15 21.18
N HIS A 20 -25.08 37.66 20.90
CA HIS A 20 -25.38 38.97 20.30
C HIS A 20 -25.60 39.14 18.79
N ARG A 21 -25.98 38.13 17.99
CA ARG A 21 -26.56 38.38 16.64
C ARG A 21 -27.57 37.33 16.18
N ARG A 22 -28.72 37.20 16.87
CA ARG A 22 -29.70 36.13 16.57
C ARG A 22 -30.64 36.40 15.39
N ASP A 23 -31.05 37.63 15.08
CA ASP A 23 -32.24 37.77 14.20
C ASP A 23 -31.99 38.13 12.72
N LEU A 24 -30.76 38.52 12.34
CA LEU A 24 -30.41 38.81 10.93
C LEU A 24 -29.60 37.68 10.26
N ARG A 25 -29.16 36.68 11.04
CA ARG A 25 -28.33 35.57 10.56
C ARG A 25 -29.17 34.41 10.00
N ASP A 26 -30.39 34.21 10.46
CA ASP A 26 -31.16 33.01 10.10
C ASP A 26 -31.72 33.03 8.67
N ARG A 27 -32.00 34.22 8.11
CA ARG A 27 -32.40 34.34 6.69
C ARG A 27 -31.24 34.24 5.70
N ARG A 28 -30.03 34.69 6.08
CA ARG A 28 -28.82 34.54 5.24
C ARG A 28 -28.18 33.17 5.36
N LYS A 29 -28.25 32.52 6.53
CA LYS A 29 -27.74 31.16 6.72
C LYS A 29 -28.53 30.11 5.93
N ARG A 30 -29.85 30.27 5.77
CA ARG A 30 -30.65 29.33 4.96
C ARG A 30 -30.32 29.36 3.46
N HIS A 31 -29.93 30.51 2.92
CA HIS A 31 -29.54 30.60 1.51
C HIS A 31 -28.06 30.32 1.25
N GLN A 32 -27.18 30.40 2.27
CA GLN A 32 -25.75 30.10 2.11
C GLN A 32 -25.34 28.69 2.58
N SER A 33 -26.20 27.96 3.31
CA SER A 33 -25.83 26.61 3.78
C SER A 33 -26.09 25.49 2.75
N GLU A 34 -26.75 25.78 1.64
CA GLU A 34 -27.01 24.78 0.59
C GLU A 34 -25.82 24.64 -0.39
N GLU A 35 -24.96 25.64 -0.50
CA GLU A 35 -23.83 25.65 -1.45
C GLU A 35 -22.50 25.09 -0.89
N ALA A 36 -22.48 24.57 0.35
CA ALA A 36 -21.22 24.31 1.08
C ALA A 36 -20.98 22.86 1.52
N ASN A 37 -21.74 21.87 1.04
CA ASN A 37 -21.53 20.46 1.40
C ASN A 37 -21.39 19.59 0.15
N VAL A 38 -20.18 19.07 -0.11
CA VAL A 38 -19.90 18.11 -1.21
C VAL A 38 -20.56 16.75 -0.97
N ILE A 39 -20.93 16.45 0.29
CA ILE A 39 -21.66 15.24 0.69
C ILE A 39 -22.98 15.66 1.34
N VAL A 40 -24.10 15.26 0.75
CA VAL A 40 -25.45 15.65 1.20
C VAL A 40 -26.31 14.44 1.55
N LYS A 41 -27.26 14.64 2.48
CA LYS A 41 -28.25 13.62 2.83
C LYS A 41 -29.37 13.58 1.79
N VAL A 42 -29.75 12.38 1.36
CA VAL A 42 -30.83 12.12 0.39
C VAL A 42 -31.90 11.18 0.98
N SER A 43 -33.11 11.23 0.44
CA SER A 43 -34.20 10.32 0.82
C SER A 43 -34.04 8.94 0.18
N ARG A 44 -34.79 7.95 0.68
CA ARG A 44 -34.77 6.59 0.12
C ARG A 44 -35.30 6.56 -1.31
N GLU A 45 -36.35 7.31 -1.60
CA GLU A 45 -36.95 7.41 -2.93
C GLU A 45 -35.94 7.98 -3.93
N GLN A 46 -35.16 8.99 -3.52
CA GLN A 46 -34.09 9.56 -4.34
C GLN A 46 -32.98 8.53 -4.62
N ILE A 47 -32.57 7.73 -3.63
CA ILE A 47 -31.59 6.65 -3.84
C ILE A 47 -32.13 5.59 -4.81
N GLU A 48 -33.39 5.19 -4.66
CA GLU A 48 -34.04 4.22 -5.54
C GLU A 48 -34.13 4.76 -6.97
N GLU A 49 -34.38 6.05 -7.17
CA GLU A 49 -34.39 6.66 -8.49
C GLU A 49 -32.98 6.73 -9.12
N LEU A 50 -31.98 7.17 -8.37
CA LEU A 50 -30.59 7.29 -8.85
C LEU A 50 -29.95 5.93 -9.17
N SER A 51 -30.30 4.88 -8.42
CA SER A 51 -29.72 3.55 -8.58
C SER A 51 -30.24 2.76 -9.78
N LYS A 52 -31.36 3.16 -10.41
CA LYS A 52 -31.98 2.44 -11.55
C LYS A 52 -31.03 2.18 -12.72
N ASN A 53 -30.12 3.12 -12.98
CA ASN A 53 -29.19 3.05 -14.11
C ASN A 53 -27.75 2.73 -13.67
N ALA A 54 -27.54 2.33 -12.41
CA ALA A 54 -26.21 2.00 -11.90
C ALA A 54 -25.67 0.72 -12.56
N LYS A 55 -24.38 0.74 -12.92
CA LYS A 55 -23.68 -0.43 -13.45
C LYS A 55 -22.84 -1.07 -12.34
N SER A 56 -22.95 -2.38 -12.19
CA SER A 56 -22.19 -3.15 -11.20
C SER A 56 -21.07 -3.94 -11.87
N SER A 57 -20.04 -4.26 -11.09
CA SER A 57 -18.97 -5.17 -11.55
C SER A 57 -19.54 -6.56 -11.80
N SER A 58 -19.04 -7.25 -12.83
CA SER A 58 -19.31 -8.66 -13.08
C SER A 58 -18.02 -9.36 -13.48
N LYS A 59 -17.98 -10.69 -13.49
CA LYS A 59 -16.80 -11.43 -13.99
C LYS A 59 -16.39 -11.04 -15.42
N LYS A 60 -17.35 -10.56 -16.24
CA LYS A 60 -17.11 -10.11 -17.62
C LYS A 60 -16.60 -8.67 -17.72
N SER A 61 -16.74 -7.85 -16.67
CA SER A 61 -16.34 -6.44 -16.71
C SER A 61 -14.84 -6.23 -16.44
N VAL A 62 -14.08 -7.29 -16.21
CA VAL A 62 -12.66 -7.14 -15.85
C VAL A 62 -11.80 -6.67 -17.01
N SER A 63 -12.18 -7.00 -18.25
CA SER A 63 -11.54 -6.44 -19.45
C SER A 63 -12.28 -5.19 -19.96
N SER A 64 -13.14 -4.58 -19.14
CA SER A 64 -13.85 -3.37 -19.54
C SER A 64 -12.91 -2.17 -19.50
N GLU A 65 -13.00 -1.33 -20.53
CA GLU A 65 -12.28 -0.06 -20.63
C GLU A 65 -12.81 1.02 -19.68
N SER A 66 -14.02 0.85 -19.12
CA SER A 66 -14.65 1.90 -18.31
C SER A 66 -15.53 1.40 -17.16
N GLY A 67 -15.74 0.08 -17.05
CA GLY A 67 -16.60 -0.53 -16.05
C GLY A 67 -15.84 -0.89 -14.77
N PRO A 68 -16.51 -0.93 -13.60
CA PRO A 68 -15.87 -1.37 -12.38
C PRO A 68 -15.47 -2.85 -12.47
N PHE A 69 -14.34 -3.19 -11.86
CA PHE A 69 -13.91 -4.56 -11.63
C PHE A 69 -13.85 -4.83 -10.11
N ASN A 70 -13.92 -6.10 -9.74
CA ASN A 70 -13.89 -6.51 -8.33
C ASN A 70 -12.75 -7.50 -8.15
N LEU A 71 -11.81 -7.19 -7.24
CA LEU A 71 -10.67 -8.05 -6.92
C LEU A 71 -11.12 -9.38 -6.29
N GLY A 72 -12.10 -9.36 -5.40
CA GLY A 72 -12.60 -10.54 -4.68
C GLY A 72 -13.44 -11.50 -5.54
N ASN A 73 -13.83 -11.11 -6.75
CA ASN A 73 -14.50 -11.99 -7.70
C ASN A 73 -13.53 -12.91 -8.47
N ARG A 74 -12.22 -12.75 -8.26
CA ARG A 74 -11.17 -13.51 -8.93
C ARG A 74 -10.54 -14.48 -7.94
N ASP A 75 -9.98 -15.56 -8.47
CA ASP A 75 -9.19 -16.46 -7.65
C ASP A 75 -7.90 -15.75 -7.21
N PRO A 76 -7.50 -15.92 -5.94
CA PRO A 76 -6.26 -15.36 -5.44
C PRO A 76 -5.05 -15.97 -6.17
N ILE A 77 -4.00 -15.18 -6.38
CA ILE A 77 -2.74 -15.65 -6.97
C ILE A 77 -1.94 -16.50 -5.98
N TYR A 78 -2.13 -16.28 -4.67
CA TYR A 78 -1.61 -17.11 -3.60
C TYR A 78 -2.72 -17.35 -2.59
N SER A 79 -2.95 -18.60 -2.20
CA SER A 79 -3.94 -18.95 -1.19
C SER A 79 -3.49 -20.16 -0.39
N ASN A 80 -3.54 -20.04 0.92
CA ASN A 80 -3.29 -21.12 1.86
C ASN A 80 -4.07 -20.87 3.16
N LYS A 81 -3.91 -21.76 4.15
CA LYS A 81 -4.61 -21.66 5.44
C LYS A 81 -4.27 -20.40 6.27
N PHE A 82 -3.28 -19.62 5.86
CA PHE A 82 -2.76 -18.44 6.56
C PHE A 82 -3.11 -17.11 5.87
N GLY A 83 -3.70 -17.15 4.67
CA GLY A 83 -4.08 -15.93 3.98
C GLY A 83 -4.37 -16.12 2.49
N ASN A 84 -4.87 -15.04 1.88
CA ASN A 84 -5.17 -14.93 0.46
C ASN A 84 -4.52 -13.67 -0.12
N PHE A 85 -4.03 -13.78 -1.35
CA PHE A 85 -3.45 -12.67 -2.08
C PHE A 85 -4.16 -12.51 -3.42
N PHE A 86 -4.88 -11.41 -3.60
CA PHE A 86 -5.55 -11.06 -4.85
C PHE A 86 -4.76 -9.97 -5.58
N GLU A 87 -4.61 -10.10 -6.90
CA GLU A 87 -3.89 -9.11 -7.69
C GLU A 87 -4.50 -8.98 -9.09
N ILE A 88 -4.61 -7.74 -9.54
CA ILE A 88 -4.92 -7.40 -10.92
C ILE A 88 -3.80 -6.50 -11.45
N THR A 89 -3.20 -6.94 -12.55
CA THR A 89 -2.06 -6.30 -13.18
C THR A 89 -2.52 -5.53 -14.43
N PRO A 90 -1.71 -4.58 -14.93
CA PRO A 90 -2.07 -3.81 -16.13
C PRO A 90 -2.38 -4.70 -17.35
N GLU A 91 -1.72 -5.85 -17.49
CA GLU A 91 -1.95 -6.78 -18.60
C GLU A 91 -3.33 -7.45 -18.57
N LYS A 92 -4.04 -7.38 -17.43
CA LYS A 92 -5.34 -8.03 -17.22
C LYS A 92 -6.52 -7.06 -17.21
N ASN A 93 -6.28 -5.74 -17.29
CA ASN A 93 -7.33 -4.72 -17.26
C ASN A 93 -6.88 -3.44 -18.00
N PRO A 94 -7.59 -3.01 -19.05
CA PRO A 94 -7.21 -1.84 -19.84
C PRO A 94 -7.12 -0.52 -19.04
N GLN A 95 -7.99 -0.30 -18.04
CA GLN A 95 -7.96 0.92 -17.22
C GLN A 95 -6.67 1.03 -16.39
N LEU A 96 -6.09 -0.11 -16.04
CA LEU A 96 -4.82 -0.18 -15.31
C LEU A 96 -3.61 -0.13 -16.24
N GLN A 97 -3.77 -0.57 -17.49
CA GLN A 97 -2.73 -0.55 -18.51
C GLN A 97 -2.28 0.88 -18.84
N ASP A 98 -3.22 1.79 -19.05
CA ASP A 98 -2.92 3.19 -19.39
C ASP A 98 -2.16 3.93 -18.28
N LEU A 99 -2.34 3.50 -17.03
CA LEU A 99 -1.71 4.09 -15.85
C LEU A 99 -0.43 3.37 -15.43
N ASP A 100 -0.14 2.20 -16.01
CA ASP A 100 0.92 1.29 -15.56
C ASP A 100 0.84 0.98 -14.04
N ILE A 101 -0.37 0.62 -13.59
CA ILE A 101 -0.67 0.34 -12.18
C ILE A 101 -1.15 -1.10 -11.98
N LEU A 102 -0.75 -1.75 -10.89
CA LEU A 102 -1.41 -2.95 -10.36
C LEU A 102 -2.21 -2.59 -9.11
N VAL A 103 -3.26 -3.34 -8.85
CA VAL A 103 -4.03 -3.26 -7.60
C VAL A 103 -4.03 -4.64 -6.94
N ASN A 104 -3.73 -4.69 -5.65
CA ASN A 104 -3.80 -5.92 -4.87
C ASN A 104 -4.62 -5.75 -3.59
N ALA A 105 -5.13 -6.89 -3.11
CA ALA A 105 -5.76 -7.02 -1.81
C ALA A 105 -5.19 -8.24 -1.12
N ILE A 106 -4.84 -8.10 0.15
CA ILE A 106 -4.11 -9.12 0.91
C ILE A 106 -4.84 -9.39 2.21
N GLU A 107 -5.17 -10.65 2.43
CA GLU A 107 -5.71 -11.16 3.68
C GLU A 107 -4.62 -11.97 4.38
N ILE A 108 -4.27 -11.58 5.61
CA ILE A 108 -3.31 -12.31 6.44
C ILE A 108 -4.03 -12.67 7.74
N MET A 109 -4.14 -13.97 8.02
CA MET A 109 -4.82 -14.46 9.23
C MET A 109 -4.00 -14.12 10.48
N GLU A 110 -4.67 -13.96 11.63
CA GLU A 110 -4.01 -13.71 12.91
C GLU A 110 -2.86 -14.71 13.17
N GLY A 111 -1.73 -14.20 13.65
CA GLY A 111 -0.54 -15.00 13.93
C GLY A 111 0.24 -15.42 12.68
N SER A 112 -0.18 -15.01 11.49
CA SER A 112 0.46 -15.38 10.22
C SER A 112 1.43 -14.31 9.70
N LEU A 113 2.20 -14.69 8.67
CA LEU A 113 3.24 -13.88 8.07
C LEU A 113 3.13 -13.95 6.54
N LEU A 114 3.07 -12.80 5.87
CA LEU A 114 3.43 -12.71 4.46
C LEU A 114 4.95 -12.79 4.35
N LEU A 115 5.41 -13.89 3.76
CA LEU A 115 6.82 -14.25 3.71
C LEU A 115 7.69 -13.12 3.13
N PRO A 116 8.96 -13.01 3.59
CA PRO A 116 9.92 -12.06 3.04
C PRO A 116 9.98 -12.14 1.52
N HIS A 117 9.72 -11.02 0.84
CA HIS A 117 9.75 -10.93 -0.62
C HIS A 117 10.11 -9.52 -1.07
N TYR A 118 10.46 -9.35 -2.34
CA TYR A 118 10.62 -8.04 -2.97
C TYR A 118 9.91 -7.97 -4.33
N ASN A 119 9.50 -6.77 -4.73
CA ASN A 119 8.96 -6.50 -6.07
C ASN A 119 10.10 -6.14 -7.02
N SER A 120 10.14 -6.70 -8.23
CA SER A 120 11.22 -6.47 -9.18
C SER A 120 11.24 -5.05 -9.76
N ARG A 121 10.07 -4.43 -9.92
CA ARG A 121 9.91 -3.15 -10.62
C ARG A 121 8.94 -2.19 -9.93
N ALA A 122 7.86 -2.73 -9.37
CA ALA A 122 6.79 -1.90 -8.83
C ALA A 122 7.14 -1.36 -7.44
N THR A 123 6.85 -0.08 -7.23
CA THR A 123 6.76 0.51 -5.89
C THR A 123 5.32 0.39 -5.43
N LEU A 124 5.10 -0.25 -4.27
CA LEU A 124 3.75 -0.42 -3.72
C LEU A 124 3.46 0.66 -2.67
N ILE A 125 2.29 1.29 -2.81
CA ILE A 125 1.67 2.12 -1.77
C ILE A 125 0.55 1.28 -1.17
N VAL A 126 0.67 0.93 0.11
CA VAL A 126 -0.22 -0.03 0.78
C VAL A 126 -0.94 0.65 1.93
N THR A 127 -2.26 0.48 1.96
CA THR A 127 -3.14 0.99 3.02
C THR A 127 -3.67 -0.18 3.84
N VAL A 128 -3.68 0.01 5.16
CA VAL A 128 -4.32 -0.93 6.10
C VAL A 128 -5.81 -0.62 6.16
N VAL A 129 -6.64 -1.56 5.73
CA VAL A 129 -8.10 -1.39 5.72
C VAL A 129 -8.71 -1.92 7.02
N GLU A 130 -8.27 -3.09 7.47
CA GLU A 130 -8.74 -3.70 8.73
C GLU A 130 -7.59 -4.42 9.45
N GLY A 131 -7.73 -4.55 10.76
CA GLY A 131 -6.80 -5.32 11.59
C GLY A 131 -5.55 -4.59 12.03
N LYS A 132 -4.61 -5.35 12.58
CA LYS A 132 -3.34 -4.86 13.13
C LYS A 132 -2.20 -5.81 12.78
N GLY A 133 -1.04 -5.24 12.53
CA GLY A 133 0.15 -6.03 12.22
C GLY A 133 1.43 -5.26 12.41
N GLU A 134 2.51 -5.80 11.87
CA GLU A 134 3.79 -5.13 11.77
C GLU A 134 4.36 -5.36 10.39
N PHE A 135 5.10 -4.37 9.88
CA PHE A 135 5.91 -4.58 8.69
C PHE A 135 7.39 -4.35 9.02
N GLU A 136 8.25 -5.12 8.37
CA GLU A 136 9.69 -4.92 8.35
C GLU A 136 10.15 -4.78 6.90
N LEU A 137 10.97 -3.76 6.62
CA LEU A 137 11.53 -3.48 5.32
C LEU A 137 13.05 -3.33 5.43
N VAL A 138 13.75 -3.88 4.45
CA VAL A 138 15.22 -3.85 4.37
C VAL A 138 15.64 -2.96 3.21
N GLY A 139 16.55 -2.03 3.47
CA GLY A 139 17.15 -1.16 2.46
C GLY A 139 18.64 -1.00 2.67
N GLN A 140 19.32 -0.40 1.69
CA GLN A 140 20.71 0.02 1.84
C GLN A 140 20.74 1.44 2.41
N ARG A 141 21.67 1.70 3.34
CA ARG A 141 21.93 3.06 3.80
C ARG A 141 22.74 3.78 2.72
N ASN A 142 22.15 4.79 2.08
CA ASN A 142 22.85 5.60 1.08
C ASN A 142 23.82 6.57 1.77
N GLU A 143 24.99 6.79 1.17
CA GLU A 143 26.03 7.74 1.62
C GLU A 143 25.47 9.17 1.84
N ASN A 144 24.40 9.57 1.15
CA ASN A 144 23.79 10.90 1.31
C ASN A 144 23.14 11.15 2.69
N GLN A 145 22.99 10.13 3.55
CA GLN A 145 22.62 10.33 4.96
C GLN A 145 23.83 10.50 5.90
N GLN A 146 25.06 10.42 5.38
CA GLN A 146 26.28 10.76 6.13
C GLN A 146 26.41 12.27 6.31
N GLU A 147 26.11 13.08 5.29
CA GLU A 147 26.31 14.54 5.35
C GLU A 147 25.43 15.28 6.39
N GLN A 148 24.35 14.67 6.90
CA GLN A 148 23.52 15.27 7.95
C GLN A 148 23.79 14.73 9.36
N ARG A 149 24.74 13.80 9.53
CA ARG A 149 25.11 13.28 10.86
C ARG A 149 26.61 13.31 11.17
N GLU A 150 27.47 13.63 10.20
CA GLU A 150 28.92 13.75 10.38
C GLU A 150 29.38 15.11 10.96
N GLU A 151 28.59 15.74 11.84
CA GLU A 151 29.10 16.86 12.67
C GLU A 151 29.61 16.42 14.05
N ASN A 152 29.64 15.12 14.37
CA ASN A 152 29.91 14.71 15.76
C ASN A 152 30.88 13.55 16.01
N GLU A 153 31.63 13.02 15.04
CA GLU A 153 32.64 12.00 15.34
C GLU A 153 33.92 12.24 14.51
N GLU A 154 34.87 12.95 15.12
CA GLU A 154 36.27 12.99 14.71
C GLU A 154 36.94 11.64 15.00
N GLU A 155 37.76 11.18 14.04
CA GLU A 155 38.84 10.18 14.13
C GLU A 155 38.45 8.69 14.28
N GLU A 156 38.63 7.90 13.22
CA GLU A 156 39.76 6.94 13.08
C GLU A 156 39.63 6.00 11.86
N GLU A 157 40.74 5.91 11.12
CA GLU A 157 41.30 4.74 10.41
C GLU A 157 40.72 4.20 9.08
N GLU A 158 41.52 4.47 8.03
CA GLU A 158 42.05 3.54 7.01
C GLU A 158 41.18 2.39 6.46
N GLY A 159 40.85 2.50 5.17
CA GLY A 159 41.11 1.39 4.23
C GLY A 159 40.15 0.19 4.21
N GLN A 160 38.91 0.31 4.68
CA GLN A 160 37.89 -0.73 4.51
C GLN A 160 36.96 -0.41 3.34
N GLU A 161 36.79 -1.37 2.42
CA GLU A 161 35.78 -1.32 1.35
C GLU A 161 34.46 -0.78 1.93
N ARG A 162 33.94 0.32 1.38
CA ARG A 162 32.73 1.00 1.84
C ARG A 162 31.58 -0.02 1.98
N SER A 163 31.40 -0.55 3.18
CA SER A 163 30.46 -1.63 3.41
C SER A 163 29.06 -1.07 3.23
N ARG A 164 28.31 -1.61 2.25
CA ARG A 164 26.89 -1.28 2.07
C ARG A 164 26.14 -1.76 3.32
N GLN A 165 25.97 -0.87 4.28
CA GLN A 165 25.28 -1.19 5.53
C GLN A 165 23.80 -1.45 5.24
N VAL A 166 23.34 -2.61 5.69
CA VAL A 166 21.93 -3.02 5.62
C VAL A 166 21.17 -2.30 6.73
N GLN A 167 20.17 -1.51 6.36
CA GLN A 167 19.29 -0.81 7.28
C GLN A 167 17.94 -1.52 7.36
N ARG A 168 17.46 -1.74 8.59
CA ARG A 168 16.12 -2.24 8.86
C ARG A 168 15.19 -1.09 9.23
N TYR A 169 14.02 -1.07 8.60
CA TYR A 169 12.90 -0.18 8.89
C TYR A 169 11.74 -1.03 9.41
N ARG A 170 11.07 -0.60 10.48
CA ARG A 170 9.95 -1.34 11.08
C ARG A 170 8.87 -0.38 11.53
N ALA A 171 7.61 -0.76 11.35
CA ALA A 171 6.49 -0.08 12.00
C ALA A 171 5.37 -1.05 12.40
N ARG A 172 4.54 -0.59 13.33
CA ARG A 172 3.24 -1.21 13.63
C ARG A 172 2.19 -0.65 12.68
N LEU A 173 1.24 -1.49 12.32
CA LEU A 173 0.18 -1.22 11.36
C LEU A 173 -1.18 -1.23 12.05
N SER A 174 -2.03 -0.26 11.72
CA SER A 174 -3.41 -0.11 12.18
C SER A 174 -4.29 0.51 11.08
N PRO A 175 -5.64 0.37 11.15
CA PRO A 175 -6.52 0.81 10.06
C PRO A 175 -6.36 2.30 9.75
N GLY A 176 -6.22 2.63 8.46
CA GLY A 176 -5.95 3.98 7.97
C GLY A 176 -4.46 4.29 7.76
N ASP A 177 -3.54 3.48 8.29
CA ASP A 177 -2.11 3.64 8.04
C ASP A 177 -1.77 3.37 6.57
N VAL A 178 -0.82 4.14 6.04
CA VAL A 178 -0.27 3.99 4.69
C VAL A 178 1.24 3.82 4.78
N PHE A 179 1.78 2.83 4.06
CA PHE A 179 3.22 2.61 3.97
C PHE A 179 3.64 2.32 2.53
N VAL A 180 4.91 2.60 2.24
CA VAL A 180 5.48 2.48 0.89
C VAL A 180 6.56 1.41 0.89
N ILE A 181 6.50 0.52 -0.10
CA ILE A 181 7.51 -0.51 -0.36
C ILE A 181 8.16 -0.16 -1.71
N PRO A 182 9.36 0.42 -1.72
CA PRO A 182 10.05 0.71 -2.97
C PRO A 182 10.42 -0.59 -3.70
N ALA A 183 10.53 -0.50 -5.02
CA ALA A 183 11.02 -1.62 -5.84
C ALA A 183 12.39 -2.13 -5.35
N GLY A 184 12.60 -3.44 -5.42
CA GLY A 184 13.84 -4.10 -5.02
C GLY A 184 14.07 -4.20 -3.51
N HIS A 185 13.20 -3.64 -2.66
CA HIS A 185 13.36 -3.68 -1.21
C HIS A 185 12.64 -4.89 -0.62
N PRO A 186 13.35 -5.80 0.08
CA PRO A 186 12.72 -6.90 0.79
C PRO A 186 11.80 -6.40 1.90
N VAL A 187 10.60 -6.97 1.95
CA VAL A 187 9.58 -6.68 2.97
C VAL A 187 9.00 -7.97 3.53
N ALA A 188 8.62 -7.94 4.80
CA ALA A 188 7.79 -8.96 5.44
C ALA A 188 6.68 -8.28 6.24
N VAL A 189 5.49 -8.88 6.29
CA VAL A 189 4.34 -8.33 7.03
C VAL A 189 3.72 -9.41 7.90
N SER A 190 3.65 -9.17 9.20
CA SER A 190 3.05 -10.08 10.17
C SER A 190 1.73 -9.54 10.70
N ALA A 191 0.80 -10.46 11.00
CA ALA A 191 -0.54 -10.13 11.46
C ALA A 191 -0.69 -10.44 12.95
N SER A 192 -1.01 -9.41 13.74
CA SER A 192 -1.34 -9.54 15.18
C SER A 192 -2.84 -9.71 15.43
N SER A 193 -3.66 -9.42 14.42
CA SER A 193 -5.07 -9.82 14.27
C SER A 193 -5.27 -10.13 12.78
N ASN A 194 -6.43 -10.65 12.37
CA ASN A 194 -6.77 -10.73 10.94
C ASN A 194 -6.55 -9.36 10.29
N LEU A 195 -5.69 -9.31 9.27
CA LEU A 195 -5.17 -8.09 8.66
C LEU A 195 -5.59 -8.06 7.20
N TYR A 196 -6.23 -6.96 6.79
CA TYR A 196 -6.64 -6.72 5.41
C TYR A 196 -5.95 -5.48 4.86
N LEU A 197 -5.21 -5.67 3.78
CA LEU A 197 -4.41 -4.63 3.12
C LEU A 197 -4.88 -4.43 1.69
N VAL A 198 -4.86 -3.19 1.20
CA VAL A 198 -5.04 -2.87 -0.21
C VAL A 198 -3.83 -2.09 -0.69
N GLY A 199 -3.24 -2.52 -1.80
CA GLY A 199 -2.04 -1.92 -2.36
C GLY A 199 -2.20 -1.48 -3.80
N PHE A 200 -1.57 -0.36 -4.13
CA PHE A 200 -1.43 0.17 -5.48
C PHE A 200 0.05 0.11 -5.86
N GLY A 201 0.38 -0.64 -6.90
CA GLY A 201 1.73 -0.70 -7.42
C GLY A 201 1.90 0.19 -8.62
N ILE A 202 2.87 1.09 -8.57
CA ILE A 202 3.24 2.00 -9.66
C ILE A 202 4.42 1.39 -10.42
N ASN A 203 4.48 1.56 -11.73
CA ASN A 203 5.45 0.91 -12.64
C ASN A 203 5.27 -0.61 -12.61
N ALA A 204 4.03 -1.04 -12.81
CA ALA A 204 3.59 -2.41 -12.58
C ALA A 204 3.84 -3.37 -13.75
N GLU A 205 4.05 -2.86 -14.95
CA GLU A 205 4.23 -3.65 -16.16
C GLU A 205 5.42 -4.58 -15.98
N ASN A 206 5.17 -5.88 -16.19
CA ASN A 206 6.14 -6.96 -16.01
C ASN A 206 6.77 -7.03 -14.59
N ASN A 207 6.13 -6.44 -13.58
CA ASN A 207 6.56 -6.60 -12.19
C ASN A 207 6.44 -8.07 -11.77
N ARG A 208 7.42 -8.55 -11.00
CA ARG A 208 7.43 -9.89 -10.40
C ARG A 208 7.63 -9.76 -8.90
N ARG A 209 6.88 -10.55 -8.15
CA ARG A 209 7.13 -10.78 -6.72
C ARG A 209 8.10 -11.94 -6.57
N ASN A 210 9.20 -11.71 -5.87
CA ASN A 210 10.26 -12.69 -5.66
C ASN A 210 10.33 -13.02 -4.18
N PHE A 211 9.94 -14.23 -3.80
CA PHE A 211 10.01 -14.67 -2.41
C PHE A 211 11.44 -15.06 -2.03
N LEU A 212 11.85 -14.71 -0.81
CA LEU A 212 13.17 -15.02 -0.25
C LEU A 212 13.13 -16.23 0.70
N ALA A 213 11.93 -16.67 1.05
CA ALA A 213 11.68 -17.82 1.90
C ALA A 213 10.41 -18.54 1.42
N GLY A 214 10.18 -19.75 1.91
CA GLY A 214 9.08 -20.61 1.50
C GLY A 214 9.56 -21.80 0.66
N GLU A 215 8.68 -22.77 0.50
CA GLU A 215 8.96 -24.00 -0.27
C GLU A 215 8.87 -23.75 -1.77
N GLU A 216 7.86 -23.00 -2.19
CA GLU A 216 7.58 -22.65 -3.59
C GLU A 216 8.04 -21.22 -3.92
N ASP A 217 8.44 -20.99 -5.18
CA ASP A 217 8.78 -19.68 -5.75
C ASP A 217 9.83 -18.85 -5.00
N ASN A 218 10.57 -19.47 -4.08
CA ASN A 218 11.67 -18.84 -3.39
C ASN A 218 12.89 -18.76 -4.33
N VAL A 219 13.52 -17.59 -4.43
CA VAL A 219 14.63 -17.39 -5.37
C VAL A 219 15.95 -17.99 -4.86
N ILE A 220 16.09 -18.20 -3.55
CA ILE A 220 17.29 -18.79 -2.95
C ILE A 220 17.42 -20.28 -3.29
N SER A 221 16.31 -21.03 -3.34
CA SER A 221 16.29 -22.44 -3.73
C SER A 221 16.64 -22.66 -5.20
N GLN A 222 16.43 -21.64 -6.04
CA GLN A 222 16.76 -21.66 -7.47
C GLN A 222 18.25 -21.41 -7.75
N ILE A 223 19.02 -20.97 -6.74
CA ILE A 223 20.47 -20.75 -6.87
C ILE A 223 21.19 -22.11 -6.97
N HIS A 224 22.04 -22.27 -7.99
CA HIS A 224 22.86 -23.46 -8.17
C HIS A 224 23.77 -23.72 -6.95
N ARG A 225 23.92 -25.00 -6.59
CA ARG A 225 24.68 -25.42 -5.39
C ARG A 225 26.08 -24.78 -5.26
N PRO A 226 26.93 -24.75 -6.31
CA PRO A 226 28.25 -24.13 -6.18
C PRO A 226 28.19 -22.62 -5.86
N VAL A 227 27.15 -21.93 -6.34
CA VAL A 227 26.95 -20.50 -6.04
C VAL A 227 26.49 -20.30 -4.61
N LYS A 228 25.64 -21.19 -4.07
CA LYS A 228 25.24 -21.15 -2.65
C LYS A 228 26.42 -21.34 -1.70
N GLU A 229 27.32 -22.28 -2.01
CA GLU A 229 28.54 -22.56 -1.22
C GLU A 229 29.50 -21.37 -1.19
N LEU A 230 29.51 -20.55 -2.24
CA LEU A 230 30.30 -19.32 -2.30
C LEU A 230 29.60 -18.13 -1.63
N ALA A 231 28.28 -18.05 -1.75
CA ALA A 231 27.50 -16.89 -1.30
C ALA A 231 27.20 -16.91 0.21
N PHE A 232 27.01 -18.10 0.79
CA PHE A 232 26.59 -18.26 2.18
C PHE A 232 27.63 -19.07 2.98
N PRO A 233 27.84 -18.74 4.27
CA PRO A 233 28.68 -19.55 5.13
C PRO A 233 28.03 -20.92 5.37
N GLY A 234 28.60 -21.97 4.78
CA GLY A 234 28.14 -23.35 4.95
C GLY A 234 28.15 -24.14 3.64
N SER A 235 27.61 -25.36 3.67
CA SER A 235 27.42 -26.18 2.48
C SER A 235 26.08 -25.89 1.80
N ALA A 236 25.97 -26.12 0.48
CA ALA A 236 24.70 -25.96 -0.24
C ALA A 236 23.58 -26.88 0.26
N GLN A 237 23.89 -27.93 1.03
CA GLN A 237 22.87 -28.79 1.64
C GLN A 237 22.33 -28.22 2.96
N GLN A 238 23.09 -27.32 3.61
CA GLN A 238 22.65 -26.56 4.77
C GLN A 238 21.87 -25.29 4.40
N VAL A 239 21.94 -24.86 3.12
CA VAL A 239 21.33 -23.64 2.56
C VAL A 239 20.14 -23.96 1.66
#